data_AF-A0A8J5GQ19-F1
#
_entry.id   AF-A0A8J5GQ19-F1
#
_cell.length_a   1.000
_cell.length_b   1.000
_cell.length_c   1.000
_cell.angle_alpha   90.00
_cell.angle_beta   90.00
_cell.angle_gamma   90.00
#
_symmetry.space_group_name_H-M   'P 1'
#
loop_
_entity.id
_entity.type
_entity.pdbx_description
1 polymer ?
#
loop_
_entity_poly.entity_id
_entity_poly.type
_entity_poly.pdbx_seq_one_letter_code
_entity_poly.pdbx_strand_id
1 'polypeptide(L)'
;MSSLAVRCLLSPLLPRSGSAVAVASCKSRSIRVHASMNSPPPPVAEFPYLPPAQRDLMVEVLSIVETGLGPQLLPSTVPSDVLSYQNPSGSAHGALDIRYGGRDSTVDFILESWLHCQIPTGALNIATLFVSLNSSTDAPHLLMEFIQGSPTSLVLLLDLIPRKDVVLHPDYLDEFYHQTDLDKQRQVLAKLPQVQPYMSPSLYVRSILSPTAIVVNINCGDGEQTMLEEIIRGKLNMICKEIVQIWLRLCVKTKLLSEVDQDILVKRDSLIKSKAIEIDLEVNLPRMFTPEIASRVVREIKEAYKVQDSGKKFV
;
A
#
# COMPACT_ATOMS: atom_id res chain seq x y z
N MET A 1 -0.29 -0.66 6.79
CA MET A 1 -0.32 -2.13 6.73
C MET A 1 0.74 -2.57 5.74
N SER A 2 2.01 -2.33 6.06
CA SER A 2 3.13 -2.40 5.13
C SER A 2 3.78 -3.78 5.21
N SER A 3 2.94 -4.79 4.95
CA SER A 3 3.16 -6.23 4.82
C SER A 3 4.27 -6.93 5.63
N LEU A 4 3.79 -7.87 6.46
CA LEU A 4 4.51 -9.07 6.91
C LEU A 4 5.19 -9.90 5.81
N ALA A 5 5.03 -9.60 4.52
CA ALA A 5 5.85 -10.17 3.45
C ALA A 5 7.35 -9.91 3.67
N VAL A 6 7.72 -8.85 4.39
CA VAL A 6 9.11 -8.58 4.80
C VAL A 6 9.69 -9.74 5.63
N ARG A 7 8.89 -10.40 6.48
CA ARG A 7 9.34 -11.58 7.24
C ARG A 7 9.65 -12.78 6.33
N CYS A 8 8.93 -12.97 5.23
CA CYS A 8 9.18 -14.06 4.28
C CYS A 8 10.39 -13.80 3.38
N LEU A 9 10.64 -12.55 2.98
CA LEU A 9 11.75 -12.19 2.09
C LEU A 9 13.11 -12.10 2.80
N LEU A 10 13.14 -12.01 4.14
CA LEU A 10 14.37 -11.91 4.94
C LEU A 10 14.88 -13.25 5.52
N SER A 11 14.32 -14.40 5.10
CA SER A 11 14.85 -15.73 5.45
C SER A 11 15.74 -16.27 4.32
N PRO A 12 16.86 -16.97 4.61
CA PRO A 12 17.90 -17.23 3.61
C PRO A 12 17.47 -18.31 2.61
N LEU A 13 17.25 -17.91 1.35
CA LEU A 13 17.15 -18.84 0.22
C LEU A 13 18.52 -18.93 -0.47
N LEU A 14 19.11 -20.11 -0.45
CA LEU A 14 20.41 -20.44 -1.06
C LEU A 14 20.32 -20.47 -2.61
N PRO A 15 21.38 -20.09 -3.35
CA PRO A 15 21.30 -19.90 -4.80
C PRO A 15 21.73 -21.13 -5.63
N ARG A 16 21.22 -21.21 -6.86
CA ARG A 16 21.82 -22.00 -7.96
C ARG A 16 22.06 -21.09 -9.18
N SER A 17 23.22 -21.28 -9.79
CA SER A 17 23.92 -20.42 -10.76
C SER A 17 23.52 -20.68 -12.22
N GLY A 18 23.62 -19.65 -13.09
CA GLY A 18 23.67 -19.86 -14.54
C GLY A 18 23.58 -18.59 -15.42
N SER A 19 24.76 -18.03 -15.75
CA SER A 19 25.23 -17.26 -16.94
C SER A 19 24.32 -16.33 -17.79
N ALA A 20 24.91 -15.15 -18.08
CA ALA A 20 24.37 -14.04 -18.86
C ALA A 20 24.74 -14.06 -20.36
N VAL A 21 23.93 -13.38 -21.20
CA VAL A 21 24.30 -12.85 -22.52
C VAL A 21 23.59 -11.49 -22.75
N ALA A 22 24.30 -10.51 -23.31
CA ALA A 22 23.88 -9.12 -23.51
C ALA A 22 23.55 -8.82 -24.99
N VAL A 23 22.56 -7.98 -25.31
CA VAL A 23 22.50 -7.16 -26.54
C VAL A 23 21.63 -5.88 -26.41
N ALA A 24 22.26 -4.75 -26.78
CA ALA A 24 21.86 -3.48 -27.42
C ALA A 24 20.51 -2.74 -27.19
N SER A 25 20.68 -1.42 -27.03
CA SER A 25 19.70 -0.36 -26.78
C SER A 25 19.16 0.31 -28.05
N CYS A 26 17.86 0.65 -28.08
CA CYS A 26 17.27 1.59 -29.04
C CYS A 26 16.54 2.73 -28.30
N LYS A 27 16.87 3.97 -28.65
CA LYS A 27 16.32 5.21 -28.07
C LYS A 27 15.00 5.59 -28.76
N SER A 28 13.97 5.90 -27.99
CA SER A 28 12.78 6.62 -28.49
C SER A 28 12.57 7.93 -27.69
N ARG A 29 12.25 8.99 -28.42
CA ARG A 29 12.08 10.37 -27.93
C ARG A 29 10.75 10.52 -27.18
N SER A 30 10.82 10.99 -25.94
CA SER A 30 9.66 11.39 -25.15
C SER A 30 9.23 12.82 -25.51
N ILE A 31 7.94 12.99 -25.79
CA ILE A 31 7.26 14.27 -25.99
C ILE A 31 6.87 14.80 -24.61
N ARG A 32 7.45 15.94 -24.21
CA ARG A 32 7.13 16.63 -22.96
C ARG A 32 5.79 17.35 -23.10
N VAL A 33 4.82 16.97 -22.28
CA VAL A 33 3.65 17.81 -21.98
C VAL A 33 4.02 18.68 -20.79
N HIS A 34 3.99 20.00 -20.99
CA HIS A 34 4.23 20.98 -19.93
C HIS A 34 3.04 21.01 -18.97
N ALA A 35 3.26 20.67 -17.70
CA ALA A 35 2.38 21.03 -16.60
C ALA A 35 3.02 22.18 -15.79
N SER A 36 2.18 23.13 -15.40
CA SER A 36 2.51 24.38 -14.72
C SER A 36 3.32 24.19 -13.43
N MET A 37 4.27 25.08 -13.18
CA MET A 37 5.03 25.13 -11.92
C MET A 37 4.10 25.38 -10.72
N ASN A 38 4.29 24.60 -9.65
CA ASN A 38 4.62 25.10 -8.32
C ASN A 38 4.99 23.91 -7.41
N SER A 39 6.22 23.95 -6.87
CA SER A 39 6.87 22.95 -6.01
C SER A 39 7.34 21.66 -6.71
N PRO A 40 8.57 21.17 -6.43
CA PRO A 40 8.93 19.81 -6.80
C PRO A 40 7.97 18.81 -6.14
N PRO A 41 7.65 17.69 -6.81
CA PRO A 41 6.80 16.66 -6.20
C PRO A 41 7.40 16.20 -4.87
N PRO A 42 6.58 15.85 -3.88
CA PRO A 42 7.09 15.38 -2.60
C PRO A 42 7.93 14.11 -2.83
N PRO A 43 8.97 13.85 -2.00
CA PRO A 43 9.88 12.71 -2.19
C PRO A 43 9.18 11.34 -2.29
N VAL A 44 8.00 11.22 -1.68
CA VAL A 44 7.17 10.01 -1.74
C VAL A 44 6.68 9.71 -3.16
N ALA A 45 6.47 10.73 -4.01
CA ALA A 45 5.94 10.59 -5.36
C ALA A 45 7.01 10.21 -6.40
N GLU A 46 8.29 10.17 -6.03
CA GLU A 46 9.39 9.87 -6.96
C GLU A 46 9.58 8.37 -7.21
N PHE A 47 9.27 7.53 -6.22
CA PHE A 47 9.48 6.06 -6.24
C PHE A 47 10.78 5.61 -6.92
N PRO A 48 11.96 6.09 -6.45
CA PRO A 48 13.21 5.99 -7.21
C PRO A 48 13.71 4.55 -7.39
N TYR A 49 13.27 3.61 -6.56
CA TYR A 49 13.70 2.21 -6.58
C TYR A 49 12.71 1.26 -7.26
N LEU A 50 11.55 1.76 -7.68
CA LEU A 50 10.58 0.91 -8.38
C LEU A 50 10.93 0.78 -9.87
N PRO A 51 10.69 -0.39 -10.49
CA PRO A 51 10.76 -0.55 -11.93
C PRO A 51 9.83 0.43 -12.66
N PRO A 52 10.13 0.81 -13.92
CA PRO A 52 9.39 1.83 -14.64
C PRO A 52 7.87 1.62 -14.69
N ALA A 53 7.36 0.45 -15.07
CA ALA A 53 5.91 0.23 -15.13
C ALA A 53 5.25 0.35 -13.75
N GLN A 54 5.93 -0.10 -12.69
CA GLN A 54 5.39 -0.02 -11.33
C GLN A 54 5.38 1.42 -10.81
N ARG A 55 6.44 2.19 -11.05
CA ARG A 55 6.47 3.63 -10.74
C ARG A 55 5.36 4.36 -11.49
N ASP A 56 5.26 4.16 -12.80
CA ASP A 56 4.26 4.84 -13.64
C ASP A 56 2.84 4.52 -13.11
N LEU A 57 2.59 3.26 -12.74
CA LEU A 57 1.33 2.84 -12.13
C LEU A 57 1.07 3.54 -10.78
N MET A 58 2.04 3.57 -9.88
CA MET A 58 1.88 4.25 -8.59
C MET A 58 1.58 5.74 -8.78
N VAL A 59 2.30 6.41 -9.68
CA VAL A 59 2.07 7.83 -10.01
C VAL A 59 0.66 8.05 -10.57
N GLU A 60 0.20 7.19 -11.49
CA GLU A 60 -1.16 7.28 -12.03
C GLU A 60 -2.23 7.06 -10.96
N VAL A 61 -2.06 6.05 -10.09
CA VAL A 61 -2.99 5.77 -8.99
C VAL A 61 -3.05 6.94 -8.02
N LEU A 62 -1.90 7.46 -7.60
CA LEU A 62 -1.86 8.64 -6.72
C LEU A 62 -2.51 9.84 -7.39
N SER A 63 -2.27 10.07 -8.68
CA SER A 63 -2.93 11.15 -9.42
C SER A 63 -4.46 11.01 -9.45
N ILE A 64 -5.00 9.79 -9.55
CA ILE A 64 -6.44 9.55 -9.49
C ILE A 64 -6.99 9.86 -8.10
N VAL A 65 -6.30 9.40 -7.06
CA VAL A 65 -6.67 9.65 -5.66
C VAL A 65 -6.63 11.14 -5.34
N GLU A 66 -5.57 11.84 -5.76
CA GLU A 66 -5.42 13.29 -5.61
C GLU A 66 -6.48 14.08 -6.36
N THR A 67 -6.83 13.65 -7.57
CA THR A 67 -7.91 14.29 -8.32
C THR A 67 -9.26 14.13 -7.61
N GLY A 68 -9.50 12.95 -7.00
CA GLY A 68 -10.75 12.64 -6.31
C GLY A 68 -10.86 13.24 -4.90
N LEU A 69 -9.74 13.31 -4.17
CA LEU A 69 -9.72 13.67 -2.74
C LEU A 69 -8.96 14.95 -2.43
N GLY A 70 -8.08 15.45 -3.32
CA GLY A 70 -7.18 16.58 -3.07
C GLY A 70 -7.86 17.81 -2.45
N PRO A 71 -9.05 18.25 -2.92
CA PRO A 71 -9.78 19.37 -2.30
C PRO A 71 -10.20 19.14 -0.84
N GLN A 72 -10.25 17.89 -0.39
CA GLN A 72 -10.61 17.47 0.95
C GLN A 72 -9.39 17.19 1.85
N LEU A 73 -8.18 17.16 1.29
CA LEU A 73 -6.96 16.84 2.02
C LEU A 73 -6.27 18.12 2.50
N LEU A 74 -5.75 18.08 3.71
CA LEU A 74 -4.86 19.10 4.25
C LEU A 74 -3.44 18.92 3.68
N PRO A 75 -2.62 19.99 3.64
CA PRO A 75 -1.20 19.86 3.32
C PRO A 75 -0.48 18.89 4.25
N SER A 76 0.61 18.28 3.77
CA SER A 76 1.46 17.44 4.62
C SER A 76 2.07 18.26 5.75
N THR A 77 2.03 17.68 6.95
CA THR A 77 2.73 18.18 8.14
C THR A 77 3.86 17.26 8.57
N VAL A 78 4.16 16.23 7.76
CA VAL A 78 5.20 15.26 8.08
C VAL A 78 6.57 15.96 8.09
N PRO A 79 7.39 15.78 9.14
CA PRO A 79 8.72 16.36 9.20
C PRO A 79 9.60 15.95 8.01
N SER A 80 10.48 16.85 7.56
CA SER A 80 11.33 16.60 6.38
C SER A 80 12.24 15.38 6.53
N ASP A 81 12.64 15.06 7.76
CA ASP A 81 13.43 13.88 8.11
C ASP A 81 12.61 12.58 8.23
N VAL A 82 11.30 12.64 7.97
CA VAL A 82 10.40 11.50 7.80
C VAL A 82 9.84 11.43 6.38
N LEU A 83 9.66 12.58 5.71
CA LEU A 83 9.34 12.64 4.27
C LEU A 83 10.39 11.90 3.42
N SER A 84 11.65 11.90 3.86
CA SER A 84 12.71 11.06 3.29
C SER A 84 13.72 10.70 4.38
N TYR A 85 14.06 9.43 4.48
CA TYR A 85 15.00 8.91 5.47
C TYR A 85 15.84 7.77 4.92
N GLN A 86 17.06 7.64 5.44
CA GLN A 86 18.00 6.61 5.06
C GLN A 86 18.82 6.16 6.25
N ASN A 87 19.22 4.88 6.27
CA ASN A 87 20.16 4.40 7.27
C ASN A 87 21.59 4.94 7.00
N PRO A 88 22.47 4.99 8.01
CA PRO A 88 23.82 5.54 7.85
C PRO A 88 24.69 4.82 6.80
N SER A 89 24.44 3.54 6.56
CA SER A 89 25.16 2.75 5.54
C SER A 89 24.66 2.97 4.11
N GLY A 90 23.53 3.66 3.91
CA GLY A 90 22.89 3.83 2.61
C GLY A 90 22.31 2.54 2.02
N SER A 91 22.11 1.51 2.86
CA SER A 91 21.57 0.21 2.43
C SER A 91 20.06 0.11 2.56
N ALA A 92 19.43 1.03 3.31
CA ALA A 92 17.98 1.12 3.40
C ALA A 92 17.52 2.58 3.34
N HIS A 93 16.56 2.86 2.46
CA HIS A 93 15.95 4.16 2.21
C HIS A 93 14.44 4.05 2.34
N GLY A 94 13.78 5.13 2.71
CA GLY A 94 12.33 5.22 2.70
C GLY A 94 11.84 6.64 2.59
N ALA A 95 10.58 6.76 2.19
CA ALA A 95 9.81 7.98 2.25
C ALA A 95 8.43 7.65 2.82
N LEU A 96 7.89 8.57 3.62
CA LEU A 96 6.56 8.49 4.19
C LEU A 96 5.93 9.86 4.09
N ASP A 97 4.75 9.95 3.50
CA ASP A 97 3.91 11.13 3.59
C ASP A 97 2.53 10.74 4.14
N ILE A 98 1.98 11.62 4.97
CA ILE A 98 0.68 11.47 5.60
C ILE A 98 -0.04 12.81 5.51
N ARG A 99 -1.23 12.79 4.90
CA ARG A 99 -2.09 13.97 4.81
C ARG A 99 -3.46 13.65 5.39
N TYR A 100 -3.92 14.51 6.28
CA TYR A 100 -5.21 14.35 6.95
C TYR A 100 -6.34 14.88 6.09
N GLY A 101 -7.55 14.32 6.27
CA GLY A 101 -8.76 14.95 5.76
C GLY A 101 -9.06 16.26 6.48
N GLY A 102 -9.65 17.21 5.77
CA GLY A 102 -10.21 18.43 6.34
C GLY A 102 -11.45 18.14 7.19
N ARG A 103 -11.96 19.18 7.86
CA ARG A 103 -13.07 19.08 8.83
C ARG A 103 -14.32 18.36 8.30
N ASP A 104 -14.67 18.60 7.03
CA ASP A 104 -15.87 18.07 6.39
C ASP A 104 -15.58 16.85 5.51
N SER A 105 -14.35 16.31 5.56
CA SER A 105 -13.98 15.12 4.79
C SER A 105 -14.39 13.84 5.50
N THR A 106 -14.74 12.81 4.73
CA THR A 106 -14.86 11.43 5.23
C THR A 106 -13.51 10.74 5.37
N VAL A 107 -12.44 11.32 4.80
CA VAL A 107 -11.07 10.82 4.92
C VAL A 107 -10.54 11.17 6.31
N ASP A 108 -9.97 10.20 7.01
CA ASP A 108 -9.19 10.41 8.23
C ASP A 108 -7.78 10.85 7.83
N PHE A 109 -7.11 10.02 7.02
CA PHE A 109 -5.83 10.34 6.41
C PHE A 109 -5.58 9.48 5.16
N ILE A 110 -4.71 9.98 4.29
CA ILE A 110 -3.97 9.22 3.28
C ILE A 110 -2.54 9.02 3.76
N LEU A 111 -2.03 7.80 3.60
CA LEU A 111 -0.66 7.42 3.86
C LEU A 111 -0.05 6.88 2.57
N GLU A 112 1.04 7.50 2.16
CA GLU A 112 1.83 7.14 0.99
C GLU A 112 3.23 6.80 1.47
N SER A 113 3.78 5.66 1.05
CA SER A 113 5.15 5.32 1.42
C SER A 113 5.85 4.47 0.38
N TRP A 114 7.16 4.58 0.34
CA TRP A 114 8.01 3.56 -0.29
C TRP A 114 9.19 3.24 0.62
N LEU A 115 9.67 2.01 0.49
CA LEU A 115 10.84 1.50 1.22
C LEU A 115 11.71 0.70 0.26
N HIS A 116 13.01 0.95 0.33
CA HIS A 116 14.05 0.20 -0.34
C HIS A 116 15.02 -0.35 0.70
N CYS A 117 15.36 -1.63 0.62
CA CYS A 117 16.36 -2.24 1.47
C CYS A 117 17.20 -3.25 0.69
N GLN A 118 18.52 -3.10 0.75
CA GLN A 118 19.46 -4.10 0.27
C GLN A 118 19.49 -5.28 1.24
N ILE A 119 19.26 -6.47 0.71
CA ILE A 119 19.29 -7.73 1.44
C ILE A 119 20.31 -8.67 0.77
N PRO A 120 20.80 -9.72 1.46
CA PRO A 120 21.85 -10.58 0.90
C PRO A 120 21.50 -11.20 -0.48
N THR A 121 20.22 -11.38 -0.77
CA THR A 121 19.70 -11.99 -2.00
C THR A 121 19.27 -10.98 -3.05
N GLY A 122 19.45 -9.67 -2.84
CA GLY A 122 19.04 -8.63 -3.79
C GLY A 122 18.51 -7.36 -3.10
N ALA A 123 17.38 -6.85 -3.59
CA ALA A 123 16.72 -5.69 -3.02
C ALA A 123 15.26 -6.01 -2.70
N LEU A 124 14.81 -5.51 -1.56
CA LEU A 124 13.42 -5.44 -1.17
C LEU A 124 12.90 -4.05 -1.46
N ASN A 125 11.89 -3.95 -2.32
CA ASN A 125 11.18 -2.72 -2.60
C ASN A 125 9.72 -2.86 -2.17
N ILE A 126 9.21 -1.87 -1.44
CA ILE A 126 7.82 -1.81 -1.01
C ILE A 126 7.27 -0.45 -1.43
N ALA A 127 6.06 -0.43 -1.98
CA ALA A 127 5.30 0.78 -2.22
C ALA A 127 3.89 0.58 -1.66
N THR A 128 3.42 1.54 -0.87
CA THR A 128 2.14 1.46 -0.15
C THR A 128 1.34 2.73 -0.37
N LEU A 129 0.06 2.55 -0.66
CA LEU A 129 -0.98 3.55 -0.53
C LEU A 129 -2.03 2.98 0.44
N PHE A 130 -2.33 3.74 1.49
CA PHE A 130 -3.42 3.41 2.40
C PHE A 130 -4.26 4.65 2.66
N VAL A 131 -5.56 4.56 2.43
CA VAL A 131 -6.50 5.65 2.72
C VAL A 131 -7.48 5.19 3.78
N SER A 132 -7.36 5.78 4.98
CA SER A 132 -8.26 5.55 6.09
C SER A 132 -9.41 6.52 6.03
N LEU A 133 -10.64 6.01 6.19
CA LEU A 133 -11.83 6.83 6.39
C LEU A 133 -12.10 7.00 7.90
N ASN A 134 -12.77 8.10 8.25
CA ASN A 134 -13.17 8.38 9.63
C ASN A 134 -14.54 7.75 9.96
N SER A 135 -15.03 7.93 11.18
CA SER A 135 -16.27 7.30 11.65
C SER A 135 -17.55 7.93 11.09
N SER A 136 -17.49 9.01 10.32
CA SER A 136 -18.69 9.63 9.72
C SER A 136 -19.30 8.80 8.56
N THR A 137 -18.58 7.79 8.09
CA THR A 137 -19.01 6.83 7.06
C THR A 137 -18.59 5.43 7.47
N ASP A 138 -19.27 4.40 6.97
CA ASP A 138 -18.88 2.99 7.12
C ASP A 138 -18.19 2.43 5.88
N ALA A 139 -18.03 3.23 4.82
CA ALA A 139 -17.35 2.81 3.60
C ALA A 139 -15.96 2.18 3.90
N PRO A 140 -15.55 1.14 3.15
CA PRO A 140 -14.27 0.46 3.36
C PRO A 140 -13.05 1.39 3.26
N HIS A 141 -11.94 1.02 3.92
CA HIS A 141 -10.65 1.68 3.68
C HIS A 141 -10.04 1.20 2.35
N LEU A 142 -9.16 2.00 1.73
CA LEU A 142 -8.39 1.55 0.56
C LEU A 142 -7.00 1.11 0.98
N LEU A 143 -6.57 -0.09 0.59
CA LEU A 143 -5.19 -0.56 0.70
C LEU A 143 -4.67 -0.98 -0.67
N MET A 144 -3.51 -0.48 -1.04
CA MET A 144 -2.70 -0.97 -2.15
C MET A 144 -1.25 -1.08 -1.71
N GLU A 145 -0.67 -2.25 -1.92
CA GLU A 145 0.71 -2.52 -1.58
C GLU A 145 1.37 -3.43 -2.60
N PHE A 146 2.52 -2.98 -3.08
CA PHE A 146 3.42 -3.76 -3.90
C PHE A 146 4.66 -4.12 -3.09
N ILE A 147 5.00 -5.41 -3.03
CA ILE A 147 6.20 -5.90 -2.37
C ILE A 147 7.01 -6.71 -3.37
N GLN A 148 8.15 -6.18 -3.77
CA GLN A 148 9.02 -6.78 -4.77
C GLN A 148 10.35 -7.18 -4.13
N GLY A 149 10.61 -8.49 -4.06
CA GLY A 149 11.88 -9.04 -3.57
C GLY A 149 12.85 -9.47 -4.67
N SER A 150 12.41 -9.46 -5.94
CA SER A 150 13.24 -9.76 -7.09
C SER A 150 12.71 -9.09 -8.36
N PRO A 151 13.53 -8.94 -9.42
CA PRO A 151 13.09 -8.33 -10.68
C PRO A 151 11.97 -9.08 -11.42
N THR A 152 11.67 -10.33 -11.05
CA THR A 152 10.71 -11.21 -11.76
C THR A 152 9.56 -11.68 -10.89
N SER A 153 9.51 -11.27 -9.61
CA SER A 153 8.43 -11.64 -8.68
C SER A 153 7.94 -10.45 -7.87
N LEU A 154 6.61 -10.30 -7.82
CA LEU A 154 5.90 -9.23 -7.16
C LEU A 154 4.74 -9.79 -6.34
N VAL A 155 4.68 -9.43 -5.07
CA VAL A 155 3.48 -9.63 -4.25
C VAL A 155 2.62 -8.37 -4.32
N LEU A 156 1.33 -8.54 -4.60
CA LEU A 156 0.33 -7.48 -4.60
C LEU A 156 -0.72 -7.75 -3.53
N LEU A 157 -0.94 -6.77 -2.66
CA LEU A 157 -2.12 -6.67 -1.81
C LEU A 157 -2.93 -5.48 -2.29
N LEU A 158 -4.14 -5.71 -2.78
CA LEU A 158 -5.07 -4.66 -3.19
C LEU A 158 -6.46 -5.00 -2.68
N ASP A 159 -7.00 -4.16 -1.81
CA ASP A 159 -8.25 -4.43 -1.13
C ASP A 159 -9.01 -3.17 -0.72
N LEU A 160 -10.32 -3.32 -0.60
CA LEU A 160 -11.19 -2.40 0.10
C LEU A 160 -11.52 -3.00 1.47
N ILE A 161 -10.76 -2.63 2.51
CA ILE A 161 -10.78 -3.31 3.81
C ILE A 161 -12.11 -3.03 4.52
N PRO A 162 -12.89 -4.07 4.86
CA PRO A 162 -14.18 -3.88 5.52
C PRO A 162 -13.98 -3.23 6.87
N ARG A 163 -14.94 -2.39 7.27
CA ARG A 163 -14.95 -1.73 8.59
C ARG A 163 -16.03 -2.28 9.53
N LYS A 164 -16.85 -3.19 9.03
CA LYS A 164 -17.81 -4.00 9.79
C LYS A 164 -17.47 -5.48 9.65
N ASP A 165 -17.97 -6.28 10.58
CA ASP A 165 -17.91 -7.73 10.45
C ASP A 165 -18.87 -8.19 9.34
N VAL A 166 -18.33 -8.77 8.26
CA VAL A 166 -19.11 -9.13 7.07
C VAL A 166 -20.06 -10.30 7.28
N VAL A 167 -19.88 -11.09 8.35
CA VAL A 167 -20.80 -12.18 8.71
C VAL A 167 -21.98 -11.63 9.49
N LEU A 168 -21.72 -10.69 10.41
CA LEU A 168 -22.77 -10.03 11.20
C LEU A 168 -23.56 -8.99 10.40
N HIS A 169 -22.98 -8.44 9.34
CA HIS A 169 -23.55 -7.39 8.50
C HIS A 169 -23.61 -7.83 7.02
N PRO A 170 -24.53 -8.73 6.65
CA PRO A 170 -24.65 -9.20 5.26
C PRO A 170 -25.09 -8.10 4.29
N ASP A 171 -25.80 -7.08 4.75
CA ASP A 171 -26.17 -5.88 4.00
C ASP A 171 -24.92 -5.06 3.62
N TYR A 172 -23.98 -4.91 4.54
CA TYR A 172 -22.69 -4.28 4.29
C TYR A 172 -21.85 -5.06 3.26
N LEU A 173 -21.84 -6.39 3.38
CA LEU A 173 -21.17 -7.26 2.41
C LEU A 173 -21.79 -7.09 1.01
N ASP A 174 -23.11 -7.03 0.93
CA ASP A 174 -23.82 -6.87 -0.34
C ASP A 174 -23.51 -5.51 -1.00
N GLU A 175 -23.66 -4.42 -0.23
CA GLU A 175 -23.47 -3.05 -0.72
C GLU A 175 -22.07 -2.77 -1.26
N PHE A 176 -21.03 -3.14 -0.50
CA PHE A 176 -19.66 -2.76 -0.84
C PHE A 176 -18.91 -3.80 -1.69
N TYR A 177 -19.35 -5.07 -1.69
CA TYR A 177 -18.57 -6.16 -2.30
C TYR A 177 -19.34 -6.99 -3.31
N HIS A 178 -20.57 -7.41 -3.02
CA HIS A 178 -21.34 -8.25 -3.94
C HIS A 178 -21.84 -7.43 -5.14
N GLN A 179 -22.47 -6.28 -4.88
CA GLN A 179 -23.06 -5.42 -5.91
C GLN A 179 -22.02 -4.61 -6.69
N THR A 180 -20.72 -4.83 -6.43
CA THR A 180 -19.61 -4.13 -7.07
C THR A 180 -18.81 -5.07 -7.95
N ASP A 181 -18.05 -4.49 -8.87
CA ASP A 181 -17.20 -5.25 -9.80
C ASP A 181 -15.84 -5.66 -9.17
N LEU A 182 -15.71 -5.67 -7.83
CA LEU A 182 -14.45 -5.95 -7.13
C LEU A 182 -13.96 -7.38 -7.36
N ASP A 183 -14.80 -8.40 -7.13
CA ASP A 183 -14.38 -9.80 -7.28
C ASP A 183 -14.03 -10.14 -8.74
N LYS A 184 -14.70 -9.49 -9.69
CA LYS A 184 -14.40 -9.61 -11.12
C LYS A 184 -12.96 -9.19 -11.43
N GLN A 185 -12.43 -8.15 -10.78
CA GLN A 185 -11.03 -7.75 -10.99
C GLN A 185 -10.05 -8.83 -10.51
N ARG A 186 -10.32 -9.43 -9.33
CA ARG A 186 -9.56 -10.57 -8.80
C ARG A 186 -9.61 -11.76 -9.77
N GLN A 187 -10.79 -12.10 -10.28
CA GLN A 187 -10.98 -13.19 -11.24
C GLN A 187 -10.25 -12.92 -12.57
N VAL A 188 -10.22 -11.68 -13.06
CA VAL A 188 -9.48 -11.32 -14.27
C VAL A 188 -7.98 -11.54 -14.09
N LEU A 189 -7.43 -11.14 -12.94
CA LEU A 189 -6.01 -11.33 -12.66
C LEU A 189 -5.63 -12.81 -12.49
N ALA A 190 -6.48 -13.58 -11.82
CA ALA A 190 -6.27 -15.00 -11.57
C ALA A 190 -6.22 -15.88 -12.84
N LYS A 191 -6.63 -15.35 -14.00
CA LYS A 191 -6.54 -16.05 -15.29
C LYS A 191 -5.13 -16.02 -15.89
N LEU A 192 -4.24 -15.17 -15.39
CA LEU A 192 -2.86 -15.12 -15.87
C LEU A 192 -2.06 -16.31 -15.31
N PRO A 193 -1.28 -17.03 -16.13
CA PRO A 193 -0.51 -18.18 -15.67
C PRO A 193 0.57 -17.83 -14.64
N GLN A 194 1.07 -16.59 -14.65
CA GLN A 194 2.07 -16.07 -13.71
C GLN A 194 1.51 -15.77 -12.31
N VAL A 195 0.18 -15.71 -12.19
CA VAL A 195 -0.50 -15.28 -10.96
C VAL A 195 -0.84 -16.48 -10.11
N GLN A 196 -0.39 -16.46 -8.86
CA GLN A 196 -0.76 -17.44 -7.84
C GLN A 196 -1.28 -16.71 -6.59
N PRO A 197 -2.22 -17.30 -5.83
CA PRO A 197 -2.62 -16.73 -4.55
C PRO A 197 -1.42 -16.58 -3.61
N TYR A 198 -1.27 -15.40 -2.99
CA TYR A 198 -0.30 -15.18 -1.94
C TYR A 198 -0.97 -15.41 -0.58
N MET A 199 -0.41 -16.30 0.23
CA MET A 199 -0.92 -16.57 1.57
C MET A 199 -0.04 -15.85 2.60
N SER A 200 -0.49 -14.68 3.07
CA SER A 200 0.24 -13.90 4.08
C SER A 200 0.56 -14.78 5.30
N PRO A 201 1.79 -14.79 5.85
CA PRO A 201 2.10 -15.58 7.04
C PRO A 201 1.34 -15.08 8.29
N SER A 202 0.82 -13.85 8.28
CA SER A 202 -0.01 -13.33 9.37
C SER A 202 -1.48 -13.73 9.18
N LEU A 203 -1.99 -14.56 10.09
CA LEU A 203 -3.42 -14.84 10.17
C LEU A 203 -4.23 -13.56 10.44
N TYR A 204 -3.66 -12.61 11.19
CA TYR A 204 -4.31 -11.33 11.44
C TYR A 204 -4.53 -10.56 10.13
N VAL A 205 -3.50 -10.46 9.28
CA VAL A 205 -3.63 -9.83 7.95
C VAL A 205 -4.69 -10.56 7.12
N ARG A 206 -4.70 -11.89 7.10
CA ARG A 206 -5.75 -12.64 6.37
C ARG A 206 -7.15 -12.32 6.87
N SER A 207 -7.33 -12.13 8.18
CA SER A 207 -8.66 -11.93 8.80
C SER A 207 -9.26 -10.54 8.58
N ILE A 208 -8.44 -9.52 8.30
CA ILE A 208 -8.93 -8.15 8.12
C ILE A 208 -9.28 -7.84 6.67
N LEU A 209 -8.75 -8.61 5.72
CA LEU A 209 -8.97 -8.42 4.29
C LEU A 209 -10.38 -8.85 3.89
N SER A 210 -10.93 -8.19 2.86
CA SER A 210 -12.26 -8.49 2.35
C SER A 210 -12.30 -9.84 1.61
N PRO A 211 -13.50 -10.41 1.42
CA PRO A 211 -13.68 -11.59 0.57
C PRO A 211 -13.27 -11.41 -0.90
N THR A 212 -13.15 -10.16 -1.38
CA THR A 212 -12.79 -9.85 -2.77
C THR A 212 -11.34 -9.35 -2.93
N ALA A 213 -10.56 -9.36 -1.84
CA ALA A 213 -9.19 -8.89 -1.82
C ALA A 213 -8.32 -9.58 -2.89
N ILE A 214 -7.52 -8.78 -3.60
CA ILE A 214 -6.47 -9.28 -4.50
C ILE A 214 -5.20 -9.44 -3.68
N VAL A 215 -4.91 -10.69 -3.32
CA VAL A 215 -3.70 -11.07 -2.57
C VAL A 215 -2.96 -12.12 -3.37
N VAL A 216 -2.01 -11.69 -4.20
CA VAL A 216 -1.36 -12.55 -5.19
C VAL A 216 0.15 -12.39 -5.21
N ASN A 217 0.82 -13.47 -5.60
CA ASN A 217 2.20 -13.47 -6.05
C ASN A 217 2.20 -13.62 -7.56
N ILE A 218 2.84 -12.68 -8.25
CA ILE A 218 3.06 -12.68 -9.69
C ILE A 218 4.50 -13.09 -9.89
N ASN A 219 4.74 -14.25 -10.50
CA ASN A 219 6.07 -14.75 -10.77
C ASN A 219 6.21 -15.10 -12.25
N CYS A 220 7.12 -14.41 -12.93
CA CYS A 220 7.39 -14.62 -14.35
C CYS A 220 8.55 -15.60 -14.60
N GLY A 221 9.25 -16.06 -13.56
CA GLY A 221 10.43 -16.92 -13.73
C GLY A 221 11.68 -16.15 -14.20
N ASP A 222 12.80 -16.87 -14.27
CA ASP A 222 14.11 -16.27 -14.53
C ASP A 222 14.21 -15.72 -15.97
N GLY A 223 14.74 -14.50 -16.11
CA GLY A 223 14.93 -13.85 -17.41
C GLY A 223 13.69 -13.14 -17.98
N GLU A 224 12.51 -13.28 -17.36
CA GLU A 224 11.27 -12.69 -17.85
C GLU A 224 10.90 -11.33 -17.21
N GLN A 225 11.91 -10.47 -16.97
CA GLN A 225 11.68 -9.14 -16.39
C GLN A 225 10.71 -8.29 -17.25
N THR A 226 10.84 -8.40 -18.57
CA THR A 226 9.94 -7.73 -19.52
C THR A 226 8.48 -8.18 -19.37
N MET A 227 8.25 -9.46 -19.06
CA MET A 227 6.89 -9.99 -18.87
C MET A 227 6.22 -9.40 -17.63
N LEU A 228 6.95 -9.26 -16.53
CA LEU A 228 6.41 -8.62 -15.32
C LEU A 228 6.03 -7.15 -15.61
N GLU A 229 6.90 -6.42 -16.29
CA GLU A 229 6.64 -5.04 -16.74
C GLU A 229 5.40 -4.94 -17.64
N GLU A 230 5.20 -5.89 -18.56
CA GLU A 230 4.01 -5.96 -19.43
C GLU A 230 2.73 -6.25 -18.65
N ILE A 231 2.78 -7.18 -17.69
CA ILE A 231 1.65 -7.46 -16.79
C ILE A 231 1.28 -6.22 -15.98
N ILE A 232 2.28 -5.51 -15.46
CA ILE A 232 2.07 -4.28 -14.68
C ILE A 232 1.44 -3.19 -15.56
N ARG A 233 2.05 -2.89 -16.72
CA ARG A 233 1.61 -1.83 -17.63
C ARG A 233 0.23 -2.10 -18.23
N GLY A 234 -0.11 -3.36 -18.45
CA GLY A 234 -1.40 -3.80 -18.97
C GLY A 234 -2.40 -4.09 -17.86
N LYS A 235 -2.40 -5.33 -17.37
CA LYS A 235 -3.47 -5.87 -16.54
C LYS A 235 -3.54 -5.23 -15.16
N LEU A 236 -2.40 -5.06 -14.48
CA LEU A 236 -2.43 -4.45 -13.13
C LEU A 236 -2.81 -2.98 -13.19
N ASN A 237 -2.32 -2.22 -14.18
CA ASN A 237 -2.69 -0.82 -14.34
C ASN A 237 -4.22 -0.66 -14.45
N MET A 238 -4.85 -1.43 -15.33
CA MET A 238 -6.31 -1.42 -15.48
C MET A 238 -7.03 -1.78 -14.17
N ILE A 239 -6.63 -2.86 -13.51
CA ILE A 239 -7.27 -3.38 -12.30
C ILE A 239 -7.14 -2.41 -11.13
N CYS A 240 -5.93 -1.89 -10.88
CA CYS A 240 -5.66 -0.97 -9.79
C CYS A 240 -6.50 0.29 -9.93
N LYS A 241 -6.58 0.84 -11.15
CA LYS A 241 -7.37 2.04 -11.43
C LYS A 241 -8.87 1.80 -11.27
N GLU A 242 -9.38 0.65 -11.74
CA GLU A 242 -10.80 0.33 -11.57
C GLU A 242 -11.16 0.18 -10.09
N ILE A 243 -10.35 -0.50 -9.28
CA ILE A 243 -10.61 -0.65 -7.83
C ILE A 243 -10.58 0.70 -7.13
N VAL A 244 -9.61 1.56 -7.44
CA VAL A 244 -9.53 2.92 -6.89
C VAL A 244 -10.75 3.76 -7.32
N GLN A 245 -11.21 3.64 -8.56
CA GLN A 245 -12.40 4.33 -9.06
C GLN A 245 -13.70 3.80 -8.42
N ILE A 246 -13.81 2.49 -8.19
CA ILE A 246 -14.90 1.91 -7.40
C ILE A 246 -14.89 2.52 -6.00
N TRP A 247 -13.74 2.54 -5.34
CA TRP A 247 -13.60 3.10 -4.00
C TRP A 247 -13.98 4.59 -3.94
N LEU A 248 -13.48 5.41 -4.87
CA LEU A 248 -13.85 6.83 -4.95
C LEU A 248 -15.35 7.04 -5.15
N ARG A 249 -16.02 6.21 -5.98
CA ARG A 249 -17.48 6.27 -6.17
C ARG A 249 -18.26 5.88 -4.91
N LEU A 250 -17.72 4.97 -4.10
CA LEU A 250 -18.34 4.52 -2.86
C LEU A 250 -18.17 5.54 -1.72
N CYS A 251 -16.99 6.15 -1.59
CA CYS A 251 -16.67 7.04 -0.47
C CYS A 251 -17.39 8.40 -0.50
N VAL A 252 -17.87 8.83 -1.66
CA VAL A 252 -18.68 10.05 -1.80
C VAL A 252 -20.11 9.85 -1.25
N LYS A 253 -20.54 8.59 -1.06
CA LYS A 253 -21.85 8.30 -0.45
C LYS A 253 -21.74 8.42 1.06
N THR A 254 -22.10 9.58 1.59
CA THR A 254 -22.26 9.78 3.03
C THR A 254 -23.59 9.21 3.49
N LYS A 255 -23.53 8.18 4.34
CA LYS A 255 -24.66 7.77 5.18
C LYS A 255 -24.37 8.29 6.58
N LEU A 256 -25.28 9.11 7.12
CA LEU A 256 -25.16 9.54 8.50
C LEU A 256 -25.30 8.31 9.40
N LEU A 257 -24.24 7.99 10.14
CA LEU A 257 -24.22 6.86 11.06
C LEU A 257 -24.67 7.29 12.45
N SER A 258 -25.37 6.39 13.14
CA SER A 258 -25.70 6.57 14.57
C SER A 258 -24.42 6.59 15.41
N GLU A 259 -24.43 7.28 16.55
CA GLU A 259 -23.26 7.33 17.45
C GLU A 259 -22.76 5.94 17.85
N VAL A 260 -23.68 4.98 18.05
CA VAL A 260 -23.34 3.59 18.37
C VAL A 260 -22.60 2.91 17.22
N ASP A 261 -23.04 3.11 15.98
CA ASP A 261 -22.35 2.55 14.80
C ASP A 261 -20.96 3.18 14.65
N GLN A 262 -20.84 4.49 14.89
CA GLN A 262 -19.55 5.18 14.84
C GLN A 262 -18.57 4.62 15.87
N ASP A 263 -19.00 4.38 17.10
CA ASP A 263 -18.18 3.80 18.16
C ASP A 263 -17.68 2.39 17.81
N ILE A 264 -18.51 1.58 17.16
CA ILE A 264 -18.13 0.24 16.70
C ILE A 264 -17.04 0.33 15.63
N LEU A 265 -17.20 1.24 14.66
CA LEU A 265 -16.19 1.49 13.62
C LEU A 265 -14.86 1.93 14.23
N VAL A 266 -14.89 2.91 15.14
CA VAL A 266 -13.69 3.42 15.82
C VAL A 266 -12.96 2.29 16.54
N LYS A 267 -13.67 1.48 17.33
CA LYS A 267 -13.06 0.35 18.06
C LYS A 267 -12.35 -0.62 17.12
N ARG A 268 -12.99 -0.99 16.02
CA ARG A 268 -12.42 -1.93 15.05
C ARG A 268 -11.24 -1.32 14.30
N ASP A 269 -11.37 -0.08 13.84
CA ASP A 269 -10.29 0.62 13.13
C ASP A 269 -9.07 0.82 14.02
N SER A 270 -9.27 1.23 15.28
CA SER A 270 -8.19 1.36 16.27
C SER A 270 -7.48 0.03 16.52
N LEU A 271 -8.20 -1.09 16.58
CA LEU A 271 -7.58 -2.41 16.74
C LEU A 271 -6.72 -2.78 15.53
N ILE A 272 -7.21 -2.56 14.32
CA ILE A 272 -6.46 -2.79 13.07
C ILE A 272 -5.20 -1.95 13.02
N LYS A 273 -5.33 -0.65 13.27
CA LYS A 273 -4.22 0.30 13.28
C LYS A 273 -3.17 -0.08 14.33
N SER A 274 -3.60 -0.38 15.56
CA SER A 274 -2.69 -0.77 16.66
C SER A 274 -1.95 -2.07 16.34
N LYS A 275 -2.67 -3.09 15.86
CA LYS A 275 -2.05 -4.37 15.52
C LYS A 275 -1.11 -4.25 14.33
N ALA A 276 -1.43 -3.42 13.33
CA ALA A 276 -0.52 -3.15 12.22
C ALA A 276 0.81 -2.55 12.69
N ILE A 277 0.82 -1.68 13.70
CA ILE A 277 2.06 -1.14 14.27
C ILE A 277 2.86 -2.26 14.97
N GLU A 278 2.20 -3.04 15.83
CA GLU A 278 2.83 -4.08 16.66
C GLU A 278 3.46 -5.20 15.82
N ILE A 279 2.73 -5.74 14.84
CA ILE A 279 3.15 -6.97 14.14
C ILE A 279 4.10 -6.71 12.97
N ASP A 280 4.22 -5.46 12.55
CA ASP A 280 4.91 -5.08 11.33
C ASP A 280 5.93 -3.96 11.60
N LEU A 281 5.47 -2.73 11.87
CA LEU A 281 6.34 -1.57 11.95
C LEU A 281 7.38 -1.66 13.07
N GLU A 282 6.97 -2.01 14.29
CA GLU A 282 7.85 -2.13 15.45
C GLU A 282 8.82 -3.32 15.34
N VAL A 283 8.47 -4.33 14.55
CA VAL A 283 9.31 -5.53 14.35
C VAL A 283 10.31 -5.34 13.21
N ASN A 284 9.90 -4.68 12.12
CA ASN A 284 10.63 -4.64 10.87
C ASN A 284 11.46 -3.37 10.69
N LEU A 285 10.96 -2.19 11.04
CA LEU A 285 11.71 -0.94 10.84
C LEU A 285 13.06 -0.92 11.57
N PRO A 286 13.19 -1.38 12.84
CA PRO A 286 14.48 -1.44 13.52
C PRO A 286 15.50 -2.41 12.92
N ARG A 287 15.07 -3.31 12.01
CA ARG A 287 15.98 -4.22 11.28
C ARG A 287 16.62 -3.55 10.08
N MET A 288 16.00 -2.49 9.55
CA MET A 288 16.42 -1.79 8.34
C MET A 288 17.04 -0.43 8.65
N PHE A 289 16.55 0.22 9.70
CA PHE A 289 16.97 1.56 10.13
C PHE A 289 17.48 1.53 11.56
N THR A 290 18.26 2.55 11.93
CA THR A 290 18.69 2.70 13.32
C THR A 290 17.49 2.89 14.24
N PRO A 291 17.61 2.58 15.54
CA PRO A 291 16.51 2.76 16.49
C PRO A 291 15.94 4.18 16.49
N GLU A 292 16.77 5.21 16.30
CA GLU A 292 16.32 6.60 16.27
C GLU A 292 15.44 6.89 15.06
N ILE A 293 15.86 6.46 13.86
CA ILE A 293 15.11 6.65 12.61
C ILE A 293 13.80 5.85 12.69
N ALA A 294 13.88 4.58 13.07
CA ALA A 294 12.71 3.72 13.20
C ALA A 294 11.69 4.32 14.17
N SER A 295 12.13 4.77 15.35
CA SER A 295 11.26 5.37 16.37
C SER A 295 10.56 6.64 15.87
N ARG A 296 11.28 7.50 15.15
CA ARG A 296 10.69 8.73 14.58
C ARG A 296 9.62 8.40 13.55
N VAL A 297 9.90 7.50 12.60
CA VAL A 297 8.93 7.11 11.56
C VAL A 297 7.70 6.43 12.18
N VAL A 298 7.90 5.52 13.13
CA VAL A 298 6.80 4.85 13.86
C VAL A 298 5.95 5.85 14.62
N ARG A 299 6.55 6.90 15.21
CA ARG A 299 5.81 7.94 15.93
C ARG A 299 4.85 8.70 15.01
N GLU A 300 5.30 9.12 13.83
CA GLU A 300 4.42 9.82 12.87
C GLU A 300 3.25 8.93 12.44
N ILE A 301 3.48 7.63 12.23
CA ILE A 301 2.40 6.68 11.89
C ILE A 301 1.45 6.49 13.08
N LYS A 302 1.97 6.36 14.32
CA LYS A 302 1.17 6.24 15.54
C LYS A 302 0.25 7.44 15.75
N GLU A 303 0.77 8.65 15.50
CA GLU A 303 0.00 9.89 15.58
C GLU A 303 -1.15 9.89 14.59
N ALA A 304 -0.88 9.58 13.32
CA ALA A 304 -1.92 9.46 12.29
C ALA A 304 -2.95 8.38 12.62
N TYR A 305 -2.49 7.27 13.18
CA TYR A 305 -3.33 6.14 13.56
C TYR A 305 -4.11 6.38 14.86
N LYS A 306 -3.81 7.47 15.59
CA LYS A 306 -4.37 7.79 16.91
C LYS A 306 -4.17 6.64 17.91
N VAL A 307 -3.02 5.97 17.80
CA VAL A 307 -2.64 4.85 18.68
C VAL A 307 -1.72 5.39 19.77
N GLN A 308 -2.13 5.27 21.03
CA GLN A 308 -1.27 5.62 22.16
C GLN A 308 -0.22 4.53 22.37
N ASP A 309 0.98 4.92 22.81
CA ASP A 309 1.94 3.97 23.33
C ASP A 309 1.29 3.23 24.49
N SER A 310 1.15 1.91 24.35
CA SER A 310 0.77 1.00 25.42
C SER A 310 1.91 0.93 26.43
N GLY A 311 2.15 2.04 27.13
CA GLY A 311 2.96 2.09 28.33
C GLY A 311 2.32 1.16 29.36
N LYS A 312 2.90 -0.04 29.50
CA LYS A 312 2.77 -0.97 30.63
C LYS A 312 1.56 -0.71 31.53
N LYS A 313 0.38 -1.19 31.15
CA LYS A 313 -0.68 -1.52 32.11
C LYS A 313 -1.50 -2.69 31.60
N PHE A 314 -1.00 -3.90 31.86
CA PHE A 314 -1.86 -4.95 32.37
C PHE A 314 -1.24 -5.40 33.71
N VAL A 315 -2.08 -5.38 34.73
CA VAL A 315 -1.82 -5.83 36.11
C VAL A 315 -1.34 -7.29 36.08
#